data_AF-A0A839UU29-F1
#
_entry.id   AF-A0A839UU29-F1
#
_cell.length_a   1.000
_cell.length_b   1.000
_cell.length_c   1.000
_cell.angle_alpha   90.00
_cell.angle_beta   90.00
_cell.angle_gamma   90.00
#
_symmetry.space_group_name_H-M   'P 1'
#
loop_
_entity.id
_entity.type
_entity.pdbx_description
1 polymer ?
#
loop_
_entity_poly.entity_id
_entity_poly.type
_entity_poly.pdbx_seq_one_letter_code
_entity_poly.pdbx_strand_id
1 'polypeptide(L)' 'MARLKRECHIGVGYHRTGKLREKLIREITGFERQLQALQMQSGPVDFSLLQTYKELIACRQTVLKGLPQDTYT' A
#
# COMPACT_ATOMS: atom_id res chain seq x y z
N MET A 1 34.09 14.93 -19.63
CA MET A 1 33.42 14.28 -18.47
C MET A 1 32.29 15.19 -17.99
N ALA A 2 31.11 15.11 -18.60
CA ALA A 2 29.98 15.96 -18.23
C ALA A 2 29.27 15.40 -16.99
N ARG A 3 29.30 16.16 -15.89
CA ARG A 3 28.51 15.88 -14.67
C ARG A 3 27.05 16.16 -14.99
N LEU A 4 26.26 15.11 -15.23
CA LEU A 4 24.80 15.23 -15.33
C LEU A 4 24.26 15.69 -13.98
N LYS A 5 23.85 16.95 -13.94
CA LYS A 5 23.15 17.59 -12.82
C LYS A 5 21.86 16.80 -12.63
N ARG A 6 21.75 16.03 -11.54
CA ARG A 6 20.49 15.38 -11.16
C ARG A 6 19.54 16.49 -10.77
N GLU A 7 18.75 16.94 -11.73
CA GLU A 7 17.65 17.86 -11.50
C GLU A 7 16.73 17.20 -10.50
N CYS A 8 16.63 17.84 -9.34
CA CYS A 8 15.86 17.39 -8.21
C CYS A 8 14.38 17.51 -8.58
N HIS A 9 13.79 16.41 -9.05
CA HIS A 9 12.35 16.25 -9.28
C HIS A 9 11.57 16.19 -7.96
N ILE A 10 11.83 17.11 -7.04
CA ILE A 10 11.22 17.14 -5.70
C ILE A 10 9.71 17.42 -5.81
N GLY A 11 9.25 18.24 -6.76
CA GLY A 11 7.82 18.58 -6.89
C GLY A 11 6.92 17.49 -7.49
N VAL A 12 7.45 16.67 -8.41
CA VAL A 12 6.65 15.66 -9.15
C VAL A 12 6.52 14.36 -8.34
N GLY A 13 7.47 14.08 -7.44
CA GLY A 13 7.43 12.92 -6.55
C GLY A 13 6.30 13.00 -5.52
N TYR A 14 6.16 14.14 -4.83
CA TYR A 14 5.24 14.30 -3.69
C TYR A 14 3.76 14.16 -4.06
N HIS A 15 3.31 14.82 -5.14
CA HIS A 15 1.92 14.73 -5.56
C HIS A 15 1.56 13.32 -6.08
N ARG A 16 2.55 12.61 -6.65
CA ARG A 16 2.38 11.23 -7.13
C ARG A 16 2.34 10.23 -5.97
N THR A 17 3.14 10.46 -4.92
CA THR A 17 3.14 9.60 -3.72
C THR A 17 1.88 9.79 -2.89
N GLY A 18 1.29 10.99 -2.83
CA GLY A 18 -0.02 11.22 -2.18
C GLY A 18 -1.15 10.38 -2.79
N LYS A 19 -1.31 10.41 -4.13
CA LYS A 19 -2.31 9.58 -4.83
C LYS A 19 -2.06 8.08 -4.67
N LEU A 20 -0.79 7.67 -4.68
CA LEU A 20 -0.41 6.27 -4.45
C LEU A 20 -0.71 5.83 -3.00
N ARG A 21 -0.46 6.70 -2.02
CA ARG A 21 -0.77 6.49 -0.61
C ARG A 21 -2.27 6.27 -0.40
N GLU A 22 -3.11 7.16 -0.95
CA GLU A 22 -4.57 7.01 -0.88
C GLU A 22 -5.05 5.71 -1.52
N LYS A 23 -4.49 5.35 -2.68
CA LYS A 23 -4.84 4.11 -3.37
C LYS A 23 -4.48 2.89 -2.52
N LEU A 24 -3.27 2.85 -1.96
CA LEU A 24 -2.81 1.76 -1.10
C LEU A 24 -3.68 1.62 0.15
N ILE A 25 -4.07 2.73 0.79
CA ILE A 25 -4.98 2.71 1.95
C ILE A 25 -6.33 2.11 1.56
N ARG A 26 -6.93 2.55 0.44
CA ARG A 26 -8.21 2.00 -0.05
C ARG A 26 -8.12 0.50 -0.34
N GLU A 27 -7.03 0.06 -0.95
CA GLU A 27 -6.77 -1.36 -1.23
C GLU A 27 -6.63 -2.16 0.06
N ILE A 28 -5.82 -1.70 1.03
CA ILE A 28 -5.64 -2.35 2.34
C ILE A 28 -6.99 -2.51 3.04
N THR A 29 -7.78 -1.43 3.17
CA THR A 29 -9.10 -1.49 3.81
C THR A 29 -10.06 -2.41 3.06
N GLY A 30 -9.97 -2.46 1.73
CA GLY A 30 -10.74 -3.40 0.91
C GLY A 30 -10.42 -4.86 1.25
N PHE A 31 -9.13 -5.20 1.30
CA PHE A 31 -8.67 -6.54 1.64
C PHE A 31 -8.96 -6.92 3.09
N GLU A 32 -8.84 -6.00 4.04
CA GLU A 32 -9.19 -6.25 5.45
C GLU A 32 -10.68 -6.59 5.59
N ARG A 33 -11.57 -5.86 4.90
CA ARG A 33 -13.01 -6.18 4.88
C ARG A 33 -13.31 -7.53 4.24
N GLN A 34 -12.65 -7.86 3.13
CA GLN A 34 -12.81 -9.16 2.47
C GLN A 34 -12.32 -10.31 3.37
N LEU A 35 -11.20 -10.11 4.04
CA LEU A 35 -10.65 -11.07 5.00
C LEU A 35 -11.60 -11.26 6.20
N GLN A 36 -12.14 -10.17 6.74
CA GLN A 36 -13.13 -10.24 7.82
C GLN A 36 -14.40 -10.95 7.37
N ALA A 37 -14.90 -10.68 6.16
CA ALA A 37 -16.05 -11.38 5.60
C ALA A 37 -15.78 -12.88 5.39
N LEU A 38 -14.56 -13.24 4.96
CA LEU A 38 -14.13 -14.63 4.81
C LEU A 38 -14.09 -15.37 6.15
N GLN A 39 -13.65 -14.68 7.22
CA GLN A 39 -13.61 -15.22 8.58
C GLN A 39 -15.00 -15.36 9.21
N MET A 40 -15.95 -14.52 8.81
CA MET A 40 -17.34 -14.54 9.30
C MET A 40 -18.23 -15.53 8.54
N GLN A 41 -17.79 -16.05 7.38
CA GLN A 41 -18.54 -17.08 6.67
C GLN A 41 -18.62 -18.37 7.50
N SER A 42 -19.82 -18.89 7.66
CA SER A 42 -20.11 -20.14 8.39
C SER A 42 -19.73 -21.41 7.61
N GLY A 43 -18.73 -21.32 6.73
CA GLY A 43 -18.27 -22.39 5.85
C GLY A 43 -16.82 -22.80 6.12
N PRO A 44 -16.29 -23.81 5.39
CA PRO A 44 -14.89 -24.17 5.48
C PRO A 44 -14.04 -22.97 5.06
N VAL A 45 -13.30 -22.40 6.02
CA VAL A 45 -12.39 -21.29 5.79
C VAL A 45 -11.20 -21.82 4.98
N ASP A 46 -11.02 -21.30 3.77
CA ASP A 46 -9.81 -21.57 3.00
C ASP A 46 -8.63 -20.82 3.64
N PHE A 47 -7.83 -21.56 4.41
CA PHE A 47 -6.65 -21.03 5.10
C PHE A 47 -5.57 -20.55 4.13
N SER A 48 -5.48 -21.14 2.92
CA SER A 48 -4.53 -20.70 1.90
C SER A 48 -4.93 -19.32 1.39
N LEU A 49 -6.21 -19.15 1.06
CA LEU A 49 -6.76 -17.86 0.64
C LEU A 49 -6.64 -16.80 1.74
N LEU A 50 -6.94 -17.17 3.00
CA LEU A 50 -6.78 -16.28 4.15
C LEU A 50 -5.33 -15.80 4.29
N GLN A 51 -4.37 -16.71 4.13
CA GLN A 51 -2.95 -16.39 4.19
C GLN A 51 -2.53 -15.46 3.05
N THR A 52 -3.01 -15.70 1.82
CA THR A 52 -2.76 -14.82 0.68
C THR A 52 -3.25 -13.40 0.94
N TYR A 53 -4.44 -13.22 1.51
CA TYR A 53 -4.94 -11.88 1.87
C TYR A 53 -4.05 -11.18 2.90
N LYS A 54 -3.58 -11.91 3.92
CA LYS A 54 -2.65 -11.34 4.92
C LYS A 54 -1.34 -10.87 4.28
N GLU A 55 -0.78 -11.65 3.37
CA GLU A 55 0.44 -11.29 2.65
C GLU A 55 0.23 -10.08 1.73
N LEU A 56 -0.90 -10.02 1.02
CA LEU A 56 -1.27 -8.89 0.17
C LEU A 56 -1.42 -7.58 0.96
N ILE A 57 -1.99 -7.66 2.17
CA ILE A 57 -2.10 -6.52 3.10
C ILE A 57 -0.72 -6.12 3.59
N ALA A 58 0.08 -7.07 4.09
CA ALA A 58 1.42 -6.81 4.62
C ALA A 58 2.35 -6.17 3.58
N CYS A 59 2.33 -6.67 2.33
CA CYS A 59 3.10 -6.11 1.23
C CYS A 59 2.74 -4.64 0.99
N ARG A 60 1.45 -4.32 0.91
CA ARG A 60 0.96 -2.95 0.69
C ARG A 60 1.26 -2.03 1.86
N GLN A 61 1.20 -2.52 3.09
CA GLN A 61 1.62 -1.77 4.28
C GLN A 61 3.11 -1.45 4.25
N THR A 62 3.96 -2.38 3.81
CA THR A 62 5.40 -2.15 3.62
C THR A 62 5.65 -1.07 2.56
N VAL A 63 4.96 -1.14 1.42
CA VAL A 63 5.05 -0.09 0.39
C VAL A 63 4.58 1.25 0.94
N LEU A 64 3.47 1.28 1.68
CA LEU A 64 2.92 2.49 2.30
C LEU A 64 3.91 3.13 3.29
N LYS A 65 4.59 2.31 4.11
CA LYS A 65 5.62 2.75 5.05
C LYS A 65 6.88 3.27 4.35
N GLY A 66 7.17 2.78 3.13
CA GLY A 66 8.30 3.22 2.32
C GLY A 66 8.03 4.48 1.49
N LEU A 67 6.78 4.95 1.42
CA LEU A 67 6.47 6.22 0.76
C LEU A 67 6.94 7.40 1.64
N PRO A 68 7.46 8.48 1.03
CA PRO A 68 7.81 9.68 1.79
C PRO A 68 6.57 10.17 2.53
N GLN A 69 6.69 10.30 3.85
CA GLN A 69 5.64 10.94 4.64
C GLN A 69 5.58 12.40 4.22
N ASP A 70 4.37 12.87 3.93
CA ASP A 70 4.10 14.29 3.74
C ASP A 70 4.33 14.99 5.10
N THR A 71 5.58 15.25 5.43
CA THR A 71 5.97 16.05 6.59
C THR A 71 5.88 17.51 6.18
N TYR A 72 4.66 18.01 6.04
CA TYR A 72 4.40 19.45 6.15
C TYR A 72 3.68 19.70 7.48
N THR A 73 4.36 20.52 8.28
CA THR A 73 3.92 21.12 9.54
C THR A 73 2.66 21.97 9.34
#